data_AF-Q8GW70-F1
#
_entry.id   AF-Q8GW70-F1
#
_cell.length_a   1.000
_cell.length_b   1.000
_cell.length_c   1.000
_cell.angle_alpha   90.00
_cell.angle_beta   90.00
_cell.angle_gamma   90.00
#
_symmetry.space_group_name_H-M   'P 1'
#
loop_
_entity.id
_entity.type
_entity.pdbx_description
1 polymer ?
#
loop_
_entity_poly.entity_id
_entity_poly.type
_entity_poly.pdbx_seq_one_letter_code
_entity_poly.pdbx_strand_id
1 'polypeptide(L)' 'MEANREKYAADILSIKEAHDRIKPYIHRTPVLTSESLNSISGRSLFFKCECLQKG' A
#
# COMPACT_ATOMS: atom_id res chain seq x y z
N MET A 1 -17.37 -23.12 -21.93
CA MET A 1 -16.19 -22.37 -22.40
C MET A 1 -15.74 -21.48 -21.26
N GLU A 2 -14.81 -21.95 -20.44
CA GLU A 2 -14.21 -21.13 -19.39
C GLU A 2 -13.27 -20.13 -20.06
N ALA A 3 -13.60 -18.85 -19.94
CA ALA A 3 -12.73 -17.78 -20.39
C ALA A 3 -11.41 -17.90 -19.61
N ASN A 4 -10.32 -18.11 -20.33
CA ASN A 4 -8.97 -18.08 -19.79
C ASN A 4 -8.69 -16.66 -19.26
N ARG A 5 -9.05 -16.40 -18.00
CA ARG A 5 -8.66 -15.19 -17.30
C ARG A 5 -7.17 -15.30 -17.07
N GLU A 6 -6.39 -14.42 -17.67
CA GLU A 6 -4.96 -14.33 -17.40
C GLU A 6 -4.75 -14.30 -15.88
N LYS A 7 -4.06 -15.32 -15.38
CA LYS A 7 -3.82 -15.50 -13.96
C LYS A 7 -2.57 -14.70 -13.60
N TYR A 8 -2.76 -13.57 -12.93
CA TYR A 8 -1.64 -12.83 -12.35
C TYR A 8 -0.84 -13.72 -11.39
N ALA A 9 0.48 -13.49 -11.31
CA ALA A 9 1.38 -14.26 -10.45
C ALA A 9 1.06 -14.13 -8.94
N ALA A 10 0.30 -13.11 -8.56
CA ALA A 10 -0.20 -12.90 -7.22
C ALA A 10 -1.69 -12.51 -7.27
N ASP A 11 -2.43 -12.96 -6.27
CA ASP A 11 -3.83 -12.59 -6.05
C ASP A 11 -4.03 -11.93 -4.68
N ILE A 12 -5.26 -11.50 -4.40
CA ILE A 12 -5.59 -10.85 -3.14
C ILE A 12 -5.38 -11.77 -1.92
N LEU A 13 -5.49 -13.09 -2.09
CA LEU A 13 -5.25 -14.05 -1.01
C LEU A 13 -3.77 -14.09 -0.67
N SER A 14 -2.90 -14.20 -1.68
CA SER A 14 -1.45 -14.19 -1.49
C SER A 14 -0.93 -12.90 -0.82
N ILE A 15 -1.56 -11.75 -1.09
CA ILE A 15 -1.22 -10.46 -0.44
C ILE A 15 -1.63 -10.47 1.04
N LYS A 16 -2.82 -11.00 1.37
CA LYS A 16 -3.27 -11.12 2.77
C LYS A 16 -2.38 -12.08 3.56
N GLU A 17 -2.02 -13.21 2.97
CA GLU A 17 -1.08 -14.16 3.57
C GLU A 17 0.30 -13.53 3.78
N ALA A 18 0.78 -12.70 2.85
CA ALA A 18 2.03 -11.96 3.02
C ALA A 18 1.95 -10.97 4.19
N HIS A 19 0.86 -10.22 4.32
CA HIS A 19 0.62 -9.33 5.46
C HIS A 19 0.68 -10.08 6.79
N ASP A 20 0.03 -11.25 6.89
CA ASP A 20 0.01 -12.03 8.13
C ASP A 20 1.39 -12.57 8.49
N ARG A 21 2.19 -13.00 7.49
CA ARG A 21 3.58 -13.43 7.71
C ARG A 21 4.47 -12.33 8.27
N ILE A 22 4.31 -11.09 7.81
CA ILE A 22 5.18 -9.97 8.21
C ILE A 22 4.62 -9.16 9.39
N LYS A 23 3.36 -9.37 9.77
CA LYS A 23 2.65 -8.65 10.84
C LYS A 23 3.43 -8.40 12.13
N PRO A 24 4.21 -9.35 12.70
CA PRO A 24 4.96 -9.09 13.93
C PRO A 24 6.18 -8.18 13.74
N TYR A 25 6.62 -7.93 12.50
CA TYR A 25 7.82 -7.16 12.18
C TYR A 25 7.52 -5.79 11.58
N ILE A 26 6.34 -5.59 11.00
CA ILE A 26 6.00 -4.34 10.31
C ILE A 26 5.34 -3.32 11.25
N HIS A 27 5.75 -2.05 11.13
CA HIS A 27 4.98 -0.93 11.64
C HIS A 27 3.87 -0.54 10.68
N ARG A 28 2.71 -0.15 11.22
CA ARG A 28 1.70 0.59 10.46
C ARG A 28 2.17 2.02 10.29
N THR A 29 2.93 2.28 9.23
CA THR A 29 3.43 3.61 8.88
C THR A 29 2.27 4.61 8.71
N PRO A 30 2.44 5.87 9.13
CA PRO A 30 1.36 6.85 9.05
C PRO A 30 1.04 7.21 7.59
N VAL A 31 -0.16 7.76 7.40
CA VAL A 31 -0.53 8.48 6.18
C VAL A 31 -0.56 9.95 6.53
N LEU A 32 0.33 10.73 5.91
CA LEU A 32 0.42 12.18 6.13
C LEU A 32 -0.20 12.96 4.98
N THR A 33 -0.50 14.23 5.22
CA THR A 33 -0.94 15.19 4.21
C THR A 33 -0.14 16.48 4.35
N SER A 34 -0.15 17.35 3.34
CA SER A 34 0.52 18.64 3.37
C SER A 34 -0.32 19.69 2.66
N GLU A 35 -0.71 20.74 3.38
CA GLU A 35 -1.52 21.83 2.83
C GLU A 35 -0.80 22.57 1.70
N SER A 36 0.51 22.82 1.85
CA SER A 36 1.33 23.45 0.82
C SER A 36 1.35 22.62 -0.47
N LEU A 37 1.58 21.31 -0.37
CA LEU A 37 1.60 20.42 -1.54
C LEU A 37 0.20 20.22 -2.13
N ASN A 38 -0.83 20.25 -1.31
CA ASN A 38 -2.21 20.23 -1.78
C ASN A 38 -2.53 21.49 -2.60
N SER A 39 -2.10 22.66 -2.12
CA SER A 39 -2.25 23.93 -2.81
C SER A 39 -1.51 23.95 -4.15
N ILE A 40 -0.24 23.51 -4.17
CA ILE A 40 0.58 23.45 -5.39
C ILE A 40 -0.02 22.48 -6.43
N SER A 41 -0.53 21.32 -5.99
CA SER A 41 -1.07 20.31 -6.90
C SER A 41 -2.55 20.50 -7.27
N GLY A 42 -3.23 21.43 -6.57
CA GLY A 42 -4.68 21.62 -6.66
C GLY A 42 -5.50 20.40 -6.23
N ARG A 43 -4.94 19.51 -5.41
CA ARG A 43 -5.54 18.21 -5.02
C ARG A 43 -5.25 17.88 -3.57
N SER A 44 -5.99 16.92 -3.00
CA SER A 44 -5.66 16.34 -1.69
C SER A 44 -4.70 15.17 -1.85
N LEU A 45 -3.45 15.36 -1.42
CA LEU A 45 -2.39 14.35 -1.48
C LEU A 45 -2.25 13.63 -0.14
N PHE A 46 -2.11 12.31 -0.21
CA PHE A 46 -1.92 11.42 0.93
C PHE A 46 -0.62 10.64 0.75
N PHE A 47 0.26 10.72 1.73
CA PHE A 47 1.60 10.13 1.68
C PHE A 47 1.66 8.94 2.62
N LYS A 48 1.76 7.73 2.08
CA LYS A 48 2.03 6.52 2.88
C LYS A 48 3.53 6.47 3.19
N CYS A 49 3.89 6.77 4.44
CA CYS A 49 5.27 7.05 4.83
C CYS A 49 6.09 5.77 5.09
N GLU A 50 6.31 4.94 4.07
CA GLU A 50 7.12 3.70 4.18
C GLU A 50 8.58 3.97 4.57
N CYS A 51 9.09 5.19 4.36
CA CYS A 51 10.40 5.61 4.86
C CYS A 51 10.53 5.60 6.39
N LEU A 52 9.41 5.49 7.12
CA LEU A 52 9.36 5.37 8.58
C LEU A 52 9.22 3.91 9.06
N GLN A 53 9.19 2.94 8.13
CA GLN A 53 9.32 1.53 8.50
C GLN A 53 10.75 1.30 9.01
N LYS A 54 10.89 0.69 10.19
CA LYS A 54 12.22 0.27 10.67
C LYS A 54 12.53 -1.10 10.06
N GLY A 55 13.78 -1.29 9.64
CA GLY A 55 14.30 -2.61 9.26
C GLY A 55 14.53 -3.49 10.48
#